data_AF-A0A7D9E552-F1
#
_entry.id   AF-A0A7D9E552-F1
#
_cell.length_a   1.000
_cell.length_b   1.000
_cell.length_c   1.000
_cell.angle_alpha   90.00
_cell.angle_beta   90.00
_cell.angle_gamma   90.00
#
_symmetry.space_group_name_H-M   'P 1'
#
loop_
_entity.id
_entity.type
_entity.pdbx_description
1 polymer ?
#
loop_
_entity_poly.entity_id
_entity_poly.type
_entity_poly.pdbx_seq_one_letter_code
_entity_poly.pdbx_strand_id
1 'polypeptide(L)'
;MEVDLCSHLKFNGEKFYWDSTITDLKVFVSCDLKLTGRWLSPGGEVKTFTSDTLVLKWHGKTNKWITLSGSSTEVSELSQTLQSLCKKAEENQAAIVEIHQTLPTNNGKEKPSVDLAAPTANQTEYSVRSNNDDKSYEDNFASIENQLKTLESKFLDKTLSIANDLNNLKKYCLNNECMNILRQENASLKVENEALKDSLYTAKFALSDLNTKVKDLEHEKASLFHN
;
A
#
# COMPACT_ATOMS: atom_id res chain seq x y z
N MET A 1 5.01 6.60 1.92
CA MET A 1 5.74 5.76 0.96
C MET A 1 4.70 4.77 0.45
N GLU A 2 4.07 5.07 -0.69
CA GLU A 2 3.16 4.10 -1.33
C GLU A 2 4.00 2.91 -1.75
N VAL A 3 3.65 1.72 -1.26
CA VAL A 3 4.26 0.48 -1.73
C VAL A 3 3.56 0.16 -3.05
N ASP A 4 4.28 0.23 -4.17
CA ASP A 4 3.73 -0.17 -5.47
C ASP A 4 3.57 -1.69 -5.49
N LEU A 5 2.37 -2.15 -5.09
CA LEU A 5 2.01 -3.55 -5.05
C LEU A 5 1.93 -4.18 -6.45
N CYS A 6 1.78 -3.38 -7.51
CA CYS A 6 1.72 -3.89 -8.89
C CYS A 6 3.05 -4.50 -9.33
N SER A 7 4.18 -4.06 -8.75
CA SER A 7 5.52 -4.60 -9.02
C SER A 7 5.68 -6.10 -8.69
N HIS A 8 4.78 -6.64 -7.84
CA HIS A 8 4.78 -8.06 -7.48
C HIS A 8 3.98 -8.93 -8.45
N LEU A 9 3.18 -8.34 -9.33
CA LEU A 9 2.39 -9.05 -10.32
C LEU A 9 3.20 -9.24 -11.61
N LYS A 10 3.31 -10.49 -12.08
CA LYS A 10 4.01 -10.84 -13.31
C LYS A 10 3.12 -11.69 -14.20
N PHE A 11 3.22 -11.53 -15.52
CA PHE A 11 2.50 -12.34 -16.50
C PHE A 11 3.49 -12.99 -17.47
N ASN A 12 3.45 -14.33 -17.59
CA ASN A 12 4.38 -15.06 -18.46
C ASN A 12 3.76 -15.48 -19.81
N GLY A 13 2.61 -14.92 -20.20
CA GLY A 13 1.85 -15.30 -21.39
C GLY A 13 0.77 -16.35 -21.14
N GLU A 14 0.88 -17.14 -20.07
CA GLU A 14 -0.09 -18.20 -19.73
C GLU A 14 -0.72 -18.00 -18.35
N LYS A 15 0.07 -17.56 -17.37
CA LYS A 15 -0.32 -17.46 -15.96
C LYS A 15 0.13 -16.15 -15.33
N PHE A 16 -0.63 -15.71 -14.35
CA PHE A 16 -0.27 -14.61 -13.47
C PHE A 16 0.47 -15.14 -12.25
N TYR A 17 1.55 -14.46 -11.87
CA TYR A 17 2.36 -14.76 -10.70
C TYR A 17 2.33 -13.60 -9.74
N TRP A 18 2.33 -13.91 -8.45
CA TRP A 18 2.38 -12.93 -7.37
C TRP A 18 3.60 -13.19 -6.50
N ASP A 19 4.62 -12.34 -6.60
CA ASP A 19 5.90 -12.61 -5.94
C ASP A 19 5.95 -12.15 -4.46
N SER A 20 4.87 -11.57 -3.93
CA SER A 20 4.83 -11.15 -2.52
C SER A 20 4.06 -12.10 -1.61
N THR A 21 3.75 -11.63 -0.41
CA THR A 21 2.98 -12.37 0.59
C THR A 21 1.49 -12.43 0.24
N ILE A 22 0.76 -13.39 0.85
CA ILE A 22 -0.70 -13.42 0.76
C ILE A 22 -1.34 -12.14 1.31
N THR A 23 -0.76 -11.55 2.35
CA THR A 23 -1.28 -10.32 2.95
C THR A 23 -1.27 -9.19 1.94
N ASP A 24 -0.16 -9.04 1.21
CA ASP A 24 -0.06 -8.02 0.15
C ASP A 24 -1.00 -8.31 -1.01
N LEU A 25 -1.19 -9.60 -1.36
CA LEU A 25 -2.17 -9.99 -2.38
C LEU A 25 -3.60 -9.62 -1.97
N LYS A 26 -3.96 -9.81 -0.69
CA LYS A 26 -5.27 -9.41 -0.18
C LYS A 26 -5.46 -7.89 -0.33
N VAL A 27 -4.45 -7.10 0.03
CA VAL A 27 -4.49 -5.64 -0.11
C VAL A 27 -4.62 -5.25 -1.57
N PHE A 28 -3.84 -5.85 -2.46
CA PHE A 28 -3.92 -5.60 -3.90
C PHE A 28 -5.31 -5.90 -4.48
N VAL A 29 -5.89 -7.05 -4.12
CA VAL A 29 -7.23 -7.44 -4.57
C VAL A 29 -8.31 -6.46 -4.09
N SER A 30 -8.20 -5.98 -2.85
CA SER A 30 -9.20 -5.07 -2.28
C SER A 30 -9.00 -3.60 -2.66
N CYS A 31 -7.76 -3.12 -2.77
CA CYS A 31 -7.45 -1.70 -2.96
C CYS A 31 -7.20 -1.35 -4.43
N ASP A 32 -6.34 -2.11 -5.11
CA ASP A 32 -5.93 -1.83 -6.48
C ASP A 32 -6.95 -2.37 -7.50
N LEU A 33 -7.38 -3.62 -7.30
CA LEU A 33 -8.42 -4.22 -8.15
C LEU A 33 -9.84 -3.85 -7.73
N LYS A 34 -10.02 -3.28 -6.53
CA LYS A 34 -11.32 -2.87 -5.97
C LYS A 34 -12.37 -3.99 -5.97
N LEU A 35 -11.92 -5.23 -5.82
CA LEU A 35 -12.80 -6.39 -5.77
C LEU A 35 -13.34 -6.58 -4.35
N THR A 36 -14.65 -6.72 -4.24
CA THR A 36 -15.33 -7.05 -3.00
C THR A 36 -15.59 -8.55 -2.94
N GLY A 37 -15.38 -9.15 -1.78
CA GLY A 37 -15.51 -10.59 -1.61
C GLY A 37 -14.82 -11.09 -0.35
N ARG A 38 -14.71 -12.41 -0.23
CA ARG A 38 -14.18 -13.07 0.96
C ARG A 38 -13.03 -14.00 0.63
N TRP A 39 -12.00 -13.97 1.46
CA TRP A 39 -10.89 -14.91 1.39
C TRP A 39 -11.21 -16.15 2.24
N LEU A 40 -11.18 -17.30 1.58
CA LEU A 40 -11.35 -18.61 2.16
C LEU A 40 -10.02 -19.36 2.15
N SER A 41 -9.77 -20.11 3.22
CA SER A 41 -8.67 -21.06 3.32
C SER A 41 -9.25 -22.47 3.47
N PRO A 42 -9.54 -23.18 2.36
CA PRO A 42 -10.15 -24.52 2.40
C PRO A 42 -9.25 -25.63 2.98
N GLY A 43 -8.19 -25.26 3.71
CA GLY A 43 -7.09 -26.16 4.07
C GLY A 43 -6.03 -26.26 2.96
N GLY A 44 -4.77 -26.48 3.35
CA GLY A 44 -3.65 -26.62 2.42
C GLY A 44 -3.04 -25.31 1.92
N GLU A 45 -2.42 -25.37 0.73
CA GLU A 45 -1.52 -24.32 0.19
C GLU A 45 -2.20 -23.32 -0.73
N VAL A 46 -3.52 -23.49 -0.93
CA VAL A 46 -4.32 -22.66 -1.82
C VAL A 46 -5.16 -21.71 -0.99
N LYS A 47 -5.10 -20.43 -1.34
CA LYS A 47 -5.99 -19.40 -0.79
C LYS A 47 -6.96 -18.99 -1.88
N THR A 48 -8.25 -18.95 -1.53
CA THR A 48 -9.31 -18.70 -2.50
C THR A 48 -10.03 -17.42 -2.13
N PHE A 49 -9.97 -16.41 -2.99
CA PHE A 49 -10.88 -15.27 -2.93
C PHE A 49 -12.15 -15.60 -3.71
N THR A 50 -13.30 -15.25 -3.15
CA THR A 50 -14.62 -15.52 -3.74
C THR A 50 -15.45 -14.23 -3.66
N SER A 51 -15.89 -13.72 -4.80
CA SER A 51 -16.98 -12.73 -4.92
C SER A 51 -18.25 -13.43 -5.41
N ASP A 52 -19.29 -12.66 -5.72
CA ASP A 52 -20.56 -13.18 -6.23
C ASP A 52 -20.42 -13.90 -7.58
N THR A 53 -19.43 -13.51 -8.37
CA THR A 53 -19.31 -13.84 -9.81
C THR A 53 -17.91 -14.30 -10.21
N LEU A 54 -16.91 -14.10 -9.34
CA LEU A 54 -15.51 -14.37 -9.58
C LEU A 54 -14.90 -15.17 -8.42
N VAL A 55 -14.02 -16.10 -8.79
CA VAL A 55 -13.19 -16.86 -7.88
C VAL A 55 -11.74 -16.74 -8.32
N LEU A 56 -10.90 -16.23 -7.42
CA LEU A 56 -9.45 -16.11 -7.58
C LEU A 56 -8.76 -17.11 -6.65
N LYS A 57 -7.90 -17.97 -7.18
CA LYS A 57 -7.12 -18.92 -6.37
C LYS A 57 -5.63 -18.58 -6.45
N TRP A 58 -4.99 -18.46 -5.30
CA TRP A 58 -3.55 -18.25 -5.16
C TRP A 58 -2.86 -19.49 -4.60
N HIS A 59 -1.81 -19.94 -5.28
CA HIS A 59 -1.07 -21.17 -4.99
C HIS A 59 0.31 -20.84 -4.40
N GLY A 60 0.43 -20.77 -3.07
CA GLY A 60 1.49 -19.97 -2.41
C GLY A 60 2.88 -20.58 -2.21
N LYS A 61 3.09 -21.90 -2.32
CA LYS A 61 4.32 -22.54 -1.78
C LYS A 61 5.46 -22.77 -2.78
N THR A 62 5.16 -23.22 -3.99
CA THR A 62 6.17 -23.55 -5.01
C THR A 62 6.17 -22.58 -6.17
N ASN A 63 5.00 -22.14 -6.61
CA ASN A 63 4.89 -21.46 -7.90
C ASN A 63 4.19 -20.09 -7.82
N LYS A 64 3.63 -19.70 -6.67
CA LYS A 64 2.96 -18.41 -6.40
C LYS A 64 2.10 -17.86 -7.56
N TRP A 65 1.33 -18.71 -8.25
CA TRP A 65 0.49 -18.28 -9.37
C TRP A 65 -0.97 -18.12 -8.98
N ILE A 66 -1.69 -17.38 -9.82
CA ILE A 66 -3.10 -17.03 -9.68
C ILE A 66 -3.90 -17.73 -10.79
N THR A 67 -5.03 -18.35 -10.43
CA THR A 67 -6.09 -18.70 -11.39
C THR A 67 -7.34 -17.90 -11.15
N LEU A 68 -8.04 -17.62 -12.25
CA LEU A 68 -9.33 -16.97 -12.27
C LEU A 68 -10.38 -17.96 -12.79
N SER A 69 -11.53 -17.98 -12.16
CA SER A 69 -12.69 -18.79 -12.55
C SER A 69 -13.96 -18.03 -12.19
N GLY A 70 -15.06 -18.23 -12.93
CA GLY A 70 -16.29 -17.46 -12.73
C GLY A 70 -17.00 -17.17 -14.05
N SER A 71 -17.80 -16.11 -14.06
CA SER A 71 -18.42 -15.57 -15.28
C SER A 71 -17.36 -15.30 -16.36
N SER A 72 -17.58 -15.78 -17.59
CA SER A 72 -16.60 -15.63 -18.69
C SER A 72 -16.27 -14.17 -18.98
N THR A 73 -17.26 -13.28 -18.86
CA THR A 73 -17.09 -11.84 -19.12
C THR A 73 -16.18 -11.21 -18.06
N GLU A 74 -16.46 -11.45 -16.77
CA GLU A 74 -15.69 -10.87 -15.68
C GLU A 74 -14.27 -11.44 -15.57
N VAL A 75 -14.11 -12.74 -15.83
CA VAL A 75 -12.78 -13.37 -15.88
C VAL A 75 -11.95 -12.74 -17.01
N SER A 76 -12.57 -12.46 -18.16
CA SER A 76 -11.89 -11.81 -19.28
C SER A 76 -11.50 -10.37 -18.94
N GLU A 77 -12.41 -9.58 -18.39
CA GLU A 77 -12.16 -8.19 -17.99
C GLU A 77 -11.05 -8.11 -16.95
N LEU A 78 -11.12 -8.92 -15.90
CA LEU A 78 -10.09 -8.95 -14.86
C LEU A 78 -8.73 -9.41 -15.41
N SER A 79 -8.72 -10.41 -16.28
CA SER A 79 -7.48 -10.87 -16.93
C SER A 79 -6.84 -9.74 -17.75
N GLN A 80 -7.62 -8.96 -18.49
CA GLN A 80 -7.13 -7.79 -19.23
C GLN A 80 -6.61 -6.69 -18.29
N THR A 81 -7.30 -6.44 -17.18
CA THR A 81 -6.83 -5.50 -16.15
C THR A 81 -5.49 -5.92 -15.59
N LEU A 82 -5.34 -7.19 -15.19
CA LEU A 82 -4.10 -7.74 -14.64
C LEU A 82 -2.95 -7.66 -15.67
N GLN A 83 -3.21 -7.95 -16.94
CA GLN A 83 -2.20 -7.81 -18.00
C GLN A 83 -1.76 -6.34 -18.18
N SER A 84 -2.72 -5.41 -18.14
CA SER A 84 -2.42 -3.98 -18.25
C SER A 84 -1.58 -3.48 -17.07
N LEU A 85 -1.86 -3.97 -15.86
CA LEU A 85 -1.07 -3.66 -14.67
C LEU A 85 0.35 -4.24 -14.74
N CYS A 86 0.52 -5.46 -15.27
CA CYS A 86 1.85 -6.04 -15.49
C CYS A 86 2.68 -5.17 -16.45
N LYS A 87 2.10 -4.78 -17.59
CA LYS A 87 2.79 -3.92 -18.57
C LYS A 87 3.20 -2.59 -17.98
N LYS A 88 2.30 -1.95 -17.22
CA LYS A 88 2.58 -0.67 -16.56
C LYS A 88 3.71 -0.78 -15.54
N ALA A 89 3.76 -1.88 -14.78
CA ALA A 89 4.84 -2.14 -13.84
C ALA A 89 6.19 -2.34 -14.56
N GLU A 90 6.20 -3.06 -15.69
CA GLU A 90 7.39 -3.25 -16.52
C GLU A 90 7.90 -1.93 -17.13
N GLU A 91 7.01 -1.10 -17.66
CA GLU A 91 7.33 0.23 -18.22
C GLU A 91 7.91 1.17 -17.17
N ASN A 92 7.31 1.20 -15.97
CA ASN A 92 7.81 2.01 -14.86
C ASN A 92 9.20 1.56 -14.39
N GLN A 93 9.45 0.24 -14.37
CA GLN A 93 10.77 -0.31 -14.02
C GLN A 93 11.82 0.05 -15.08
N ALA A 94 11.46 0.01 -16.37
CA ALA A 94 12.35 0.40 -17.47
C ALA A 94 12.71 1.88 -17.43
N ALA A 95 11.75 2.77 -17.15
CA ALA A 95 11.99 4.21 -17.03
C ALA A 95 12.97 4.56 -15.89
N ILE A 96 12.92 3.82 -14.77
CA ILE A 96 13.83 4.01 -13.62
C ILE A 96 15.27 3.59 -13.96
N VAL A 97 15.43 2.55 -14.79
CA VAL A 97 16.75 2.07 -15.26
C VAL A 97 17.37 3.05 -16.25
N GLU A 98 16.57 3.66 -17.12
CA GLU A 98 17.02 4.65 -18.11
C GLU A 98 17.50 5.96 -17.45
N ILE A 99 16.87 6.37 -16.34
CA ILE A 99 17.33 7.52 -15.53
C ILE A 99 18.68 7.24 -14.85
N HIS A 100 18.99 5.99 -14.48
CA HIS A 100 20.28 5.63 -13.87
C HIS A 100 21.43 5.46 -14.87
N GLN A 101 21.16 5.38 -16.17
CA GLN A 101 22.20 5.30 -17.21
C GLN A 101 22.59 6.66 -17.82
N THR A 102 21.86 7.74 -17.53
CA THR A 102 22.12 9.09 -18.07
C THR A 102 22.92 10.01 -17.14
N LEU A 103 23.32 9.53 -15.95
CA LEU A 103 24.26 10.24 -15.06
C LEU A 103 25.70 9.94 -15.48
N PRO A 104 26.50 10.94 -15.91
CA PRO A 104 27.89 10.72 -16.23
C PRO A 104 28.66 10.39 -14.95
N THR A 105 29.26 9.21 -14.90
CA THR A 105 30.30 8.86 -13.91
C THR A 105 31.53 9.74 -14.16
N ASN A 106 31.57 10.90 -13.53
CA ASN A 106 32.74 11.77 -13.57
C ASN A 106 33.74 11.34 -12.48
N ASN A 107 34.52 10.31 -12.80
CA ASN A 107 35.70 9.95 -12.04
C ASN A 107 36.89 10.79 -12.53
N GLY A 108 37.37 11.69 -11.68
CA GLY A 108 38.79 12.02 -11.59
C GLY A 108 39.23 13.39 -12.13
N LYS A 109 39.66 14.22 -11.16
CA LYS A 109 40.65 15.31 -11.26
C LYS A 109 40.26 16.53 -12.08
N GLU A 110 39.91 17.61 -11.37
CA GLU A 110 40.77 18.80 -11.32
C GLU A 110 40.29 19.74 -10.21
N LYS A 111 41.26 20.27 -9.48
CA LYS A 111 41.11 21.23 -8.39
C LYS A 111 41.50 22.60 -8.95
N PRO A 112 40.68 23.64 -8.85
CA PRO A 112 41.20 25.00 -8.83
C PRO A 112 41.05 25.61 -7.44
N SER A 113 42.19 26.03 -6.93
CA SER A 113 42.35 26.94 -5.80
C SER A 113 41.74 28.29 -6.15
N VAL A 114 40.92 28.87 -5.27
CA VAL A 114 40.67 30.33 -5.27
C VAL A 114 40.64 30.82 -3.84
N ASP A 115 41.55 31.76 -3.58
CA ASP A 115 41.82 32.45 -2.33
C ASP A 115 40.62 33.22 -1.78
N LEU A 116 40.46 33.13 -0.45
CA LEU A 116 39.64 34.05 0.34
C LEU A 116 40.45 35.33 0.56
N ALA A 117 40.05 36.43 -0.08
CA ALA A 117 40.45 37.78 0.29
C ALA A 117 39.21 38.63 0.59
N ALA A 118 39.14 39.13 1.82
CA ALA A 118 38.08 40.00 2.32
C ALA A 118 38.09 41.37 1.62
N PRO A 119 36.93 42.03 1.43
CA PRO A 119 36.91 43.40 0.93
C PRO A 119 37.09 44.38 2.10
N THR A 120 38.20 45.11 2.05
CA THR A 120 38.44 46.32 2.86
C THR A 120 37.83 47.51 2.12
N ALA A 121 37.21 48.41 2.88
CA ALA A 121 36.56 49.63 2.43
C ALA A 121 37.47 50.52 1.57
N ASN A 122 36.88 51.18 0.56
CA ASN A 122 37.31 52.51 0.16
C ASN A 122 36.12 53.31 -0.37
N GLN A 123 35.96 54.49 0.23
CA GLN A 123 35.08 55.56 -0.19
C GLN A 123 35.61 56.19 -1.49
N THR A 124 34.70 56.65 -2.34
CA THR A 124 35.00 57.78 -3.24
C THR A 124 33.77 58.66 -3.29
N GLU A 125 33.99 59.93 -2.96
CA GLU A 125 33.04 61.02 -2.92
C GLU A 125 32.42 61.29 -4.29
N TYR A 126 31.12 61.61 -4.31
CA TYR A 126 30.58 62.57 -5.26
C TYR A 126 29.56 63.45 -4.54
N SER A 127 29.95 64.70 -4.34
CA SER A 127 29.05 65.82 -4.06
C SER A 127 28.43 66.27 -5.39
N VAL A 128 27.13 66.59 -5.38
CA VAL A 128 26.49 67.76 -6.04
C VAL A 128 25.02 67.45 -6.44
N ARG A 129 24.15 68.37 -5.98
CA ARG A 129 22.82 68.77 -6.49
C ARG A 129 21.56 68.04 -5.99
N SER A 130 20.96 68.70 -5.01
CA SER A 130 19.51 68.87 -4.83
C SER A 130 18.83 69.25 -6.15
N ASN A 131 17.88 68.43 -6.62
CA ASN A 131 16.46 68.78 -6.80
C ASN A 131 15.75 67.74 -7.70
N ASN A 132 14.59 67.29 -7.22
CA ASN A 132 13.57 66.43 -7.87
C ASN A 132 13.79 64.92 -7.73
N ASP A 133 13.18 64.28 -6.73
CA ASP A 133 12.85 62.83 -6.79
C ASP A 133 11.77 62.37 -5.79
N ASP A 134 10.88 63.25 -5.30
CA ASP A 134 9.76 62.81 -4.43
C ASP A 134 8.84 61.79 -5.10
N LYS A 135 8.70 61.83 -6.44
CA LYS A 135 7.89 60.85 -7.20
C LYS A 135 8.54 59.46 -7.33
N SER A 136 9.86 59.35 -7.19
CA SER A 136 10.59 58.08 -7.40
C SER A 136 10.43 57.12 -6.21
N TYR A 137 10.27 57.65 -5.00
CA TYR A 137 10.04 56.85 -3.80
C TYR A 137 8.60 56.37 -3.66
N GLU A 138 7.61 57.17 -4.08
CA GLU A 138 6.20 56.77 -4.05
C GLU A 138 5.88 55.66 -5.05
N ASP A 139 6.46 55.71 -6.25
CA ASP A 139 6.31 54.63 -7.25
C ASP A 139 6.97 53.32 -6.78
N ASN A 140 8.11 53.40 -6.11
CA ASN A 140 8.77 52.24 -5.50
C ASN A 140 7.97 51.66 -4.32
N PHE A 141 7.37 52.52 -3.49
CA PHE A 141 6.54 52.09 -2.37
C PHE A 141 5.26 51.39 -2.86
N ALA A 142 4.58 51.97 -3.84
CA ALA A 142 3.39 51.36 -4.46
C ALA A 142 3.71 50.01 -5.14
N SER A 143 4.90 49.89 -5.75
CA SER A 143 5.39 48.63 -6.34
C SER A 143 5.59 47.54 -5.28
N ILE A 144 6.25 47.88 -4.17
CA ILE A 144 6.46 46.96 -3.03
C ILE A 144 5.12 46.55 -2.42
N GLU A 145 4.19 47.50 -2.24
CA GLU A 145 2.87 47.23 -1.65
C GLU A 145 2.04 46.29 -2.54
N ASN A 146 2.09 46.46 -3.86
CA ASN A 146 1.45 45.54 -4.82
C ASN A 146 2.10 44.15 -4.83
N GLN A 147 3.43 44.07 -4.70
CA GLN A 147 4.13 42.79 -4.57
C GLN A 147 3.73 42.07 -3.29
N LEU A 148 3.62 42.78 -2.17
CA LEU A 148 3.14 42.26 -0.88
C LEU A 148 1.71 41.72 -0.98
N LYS A 149 0.77 42.50 -1.53
CA LYS A 149 -0.63 42.05 -1.75
C LYS A 149 -0.70 40.82 -2.65
N THR A 150 0.13 40.78 -3.69
CA THR A 150 0.22 39.62 -4.58
C THR A 150 0.76 38.39 -3.84
N LEU A 151 1.76 38.57 -2.99
CA LEU A 151 2.33 37.48 -2.20
C LEU A 151 1.33 36.96 -1.17
N GLU A 152 0.64 37.85 -0.47
CA GLU A 152 -0.42 37.51 0.49
C GLU A 152 -1.54 36.72 -0.16
N SER A 153 -2.03 37.17 -1.32
CA SER A 153 -3.06 36.44 -2.08
C SER A 153 -2.59 35.03 -2.43
N LYS A 154 -1.37 34.89 -2.97
CA LYS A 154 -0.80 33.57 -3.31
C LYS A 154 -0.65 32.67 -2.09
N PHE A 155 -0.28 33.23 -0.95
CA PHE A 155 -0.15 32.47 0.30
C PHE A 155 -1.51 32.00 0.81
N LEU A 156 -2.52 32.86 0.73
CA LEU A 156 -3.89 32.54 1.12
C LEU A 156 -4.47 31.42 0.24
N ASP A 157 -4.32 31.54 -1.08
CA ASP A 157 -4.79 30.53 -2.04
C ASP A 157 -4.14 29.17 -1.78
N LYS A 158 -2.83 29.16 -1.52
CA LYS A 158 -2.10 27.92 -1.21
C LYS A 158 -2.52 27.32 0.13
N THR A 159 -2.78 28.17 1.12
CA THR A 159 -3.28 27.72 2.43
C THR A 159 -4.66 27.08 2.31
N LEU A 160 -5.56 27.68 1.52
CA LEU A 160 -6.89 27.12 1.23
C LEU A 160 -6.79 25.80 0.46
N SER A 161 -5.90 25.70 -0.53
CA SER A 161 -5.64 24.46 -1.26
C SER A 161 -5.19 23.34 -0.32
N ILE A 162 -4.20 23.61 0.53
CA ILE A 162 -3.67 22.62 1.49
C ILE A 162 -4.77 22.20 2.48
N ALA A 163 -5.58 23.14 2.96
CA ALA A 163 -6.70 22.83 3.87
C ALA A 163 -7.72 21.89 3.21
N ASN A 164 -8.02 22.09 1.93
CA ASN A 164 -8.90 21.19 1.16
C ASN A 164 -8.27 19.80 0.96
N ASP A 165 -6.98 19.74 0.60
CA ASP A 165 -6.26 18.47 0.44
C ASP A 165 -6.23 17.67 1.73
N LEU A 166 -5.97 18.31 2.87
CA LEU A 166 -6.02 17.70 4.20
C LEU A 166 -7.42 17.15 4.52
N ASN A 167 -8.47 17.89 4.18
CA ASN A 167 -9.84 17.46 4.44
C ASN A 167 -10.24 16.27 3.56
N ASN A 168 -9.79 16.26 2.30
CA ASN A 168 -9.97 15.14 1.39
C ASN A 168 -9.23 13.89 1.88
N LEU A 169 -7.96 14.05 2.27
CA LEU A 169 -7.16 12.96 2.82
C LEU A 169 -7.79 12.38 4.09
N LYS A 170 -8.29 13.25 4.98
CA LYS A 170 -9.02 12.83 6.19
C LYS A 170 -10.26 12.01 5.86
N LYS A 171 -11.03 12.40 4.84
CA LYS A 171 -12.17 11.61 4.35
C LYS A 171 -11.72 10.25 3.81
N TYR A 172 -10.66 10.18 3.01
CA TYR A 172 -10.11 8.90 2.53
C TYR A 172 -9.65 7.99 3.67
N CYS A 173 -8.98 8.52 4.70
CA CYS A 173 -8.56 7.73 5.85
C CYS A 173 -9.73 7.21 6.68
N LEU A 174 -10.79 8.02 6.86
CA LEU A 174 -11.99 7.62 7.61
C LEU A 174 -12.88 6.66 6.82
N ASN A 175 -12.92 6.81 5.50
CA ASN A 175 -13.69 5.98 4.58
C ASN A 175 -12.87 4.80 4.05
N ASN A 176 -11.82 4.40 4.76
CA ASN A 176 -11.00 3.25 4.40
C ASN A 176 -11.83 1.97 4.62
N GLU A 177 -12.65 1.67 3.62
CA GLU A 177 -13.55 0.53 3.54
C GLU A 177 -12.80 -0.78 3.79
N CYS A 178 -11.54 -0.87 3.36
CA CYS A 178 -10.65 -1.99 3.67
C CYS A 178 -10.44 -2.16 5.18
N MET A 179 -10.21 -1.08 5.94
CA MET A 179 -10.08 -1.17 7.41
C MET A 179 -11.38 -1.59 8.09
N ASN A 180 -12.54 -1.19 7.55
CA ASN A 180 -13.84 -1.62 8.08
C ASN A 180 -14.10 -3.10 7.78
N ILE A 181 -13.83 -3.55 6.56
CA ILE A 181 -13.91 -4.96 6.16
C ILE A 181 -12.98 -5.81 7.01
N LEU A 182 -11.72 -5.40 7.18
CA LEU A 182 -10.75 -6.12 8.02
C LEU A 182 -11.20 -6.19 9.47
N ARG A 183 -11.77 -5.11 10.03
CA ARG A 183 -12.33 -5.13 11.39
C ARG A 183 -13.49 -6.11 11.52
N GLN A 184 -14.38 -6.15 10.53
CA GLN A 184 -15.52 -7.05 10.51
C GLN A 184 -15.07 -8.52 10.39
N GLU A 185 -14.14 -8.81 9.47
CA GLU A 185 -13.57 -10.15 9.30
C GLU A 185 -12.88 -10.63 10.60
N ASN A 186 -12.13 -9.74 11.27
CA ASN A 186 -11.47 -10.07 12.53
C ASN A 186 -12.48 -10.38 13.65
N ALA A 187 -13.59 -9.63 13.70
CA ALA A 187 -14.67 -9.90 14.65
C ALA A 187 -15.34 -11.25 14.39
N SER A 188 -15.64 -11.58 13.12
CA SER A 188 -16.21 -12.87 12.71
C SER A 188 -15.27 -14.03 13.05
N LEU A 189 -13.97 -13.90 12.73
CA LEU A 189 -12.97 -14.92 13.05
C LEU A 189 -12.84 -15.14 14.55
N LYS A 190 -12.98 -14.09 15.37
CA LYS A 190 -12.94 -14.22 16.83
C LYS A 190 -14.11 -15.04 17.37
N VAL A 191 -15.32 -14.82 16.84
CA VAL A 191 -16.51 -15.60 17.20
C VAL A 191 -16.34 -17.07 16.80
N GLU A 192 -15.88 -17.34 15.57
CA GLU A 192 -15.65 -18.70 15.08
C GLU A 192 -14.59 -19.43 15.93
N ASN A 193 -13.51 -18.74 16.32
CA ASN A 193 -12.45 -19.31 17.13
C ASN A 193 -12.94 -19.70 18.54
N GLU A 194 -13.79 -18.88 19.17
CA GLU A 194 -14.40 -19.25 20.45
C GLU A 194 -15.36 -20.45 20.29
N ALA A 195 -16.20 -20.48 19.25
CA ALA A 195 -17.06 -21.62 18.98
C ALA A 195 -16.28 -22.94 18.75
N LEU A 196 -15.15 -22.86 18.05
CA LEU A 196 -14.25 -24.00 17.84
C LEU A 196 -13.58 -24.46 19.14
N LYS A 197 -13.19 -23.54 20.03
CA LYS A 197 -12.68 -23.89 21.36
C LYS A 197 -13.72 -24.62 22.20
N ASP A 198 -14.96 -24.15 22.19
CA ASP A 198 -16.06 -24.79 22.91
C ASP A 198 -16.31 -26.20 22.37
N SER A 199 -16.37 -26.35 21.04
CA SER A 199 -16.51 -27.65 20.39
C SER A 199 -15.35 -28.61 20.74
N LEU A 200 -14.11 -28.10 20.75
CA LEU A 200 -12.93 -28.87 21.16
C LEU A 200 -13.05 -29.34 22.62
N TYR A 201 -13.56 -28.49 23.51
CA TYR A 201 -13.74 -28.82 24.92
C TYR A 201 -14.80 -29.92 25.08
N THR A 202 -15.94 -29.81 24.39
CA THR A 202 -16.98 -30.85 24.39
C THR A 202 -16.45 -32.18 23.85
N ALA A 203 -15.69 -32.16 22.75
CA ALA A 203 -15.11 -33.36 22.16
C ALA A 203 -14.11 -34.03 23.12
N LYS A 204 -13.27 -33.25 23.80
CA LYS A 204 -12.34 -33.77 24.82
C LYS A 204 -13.07 -34.44 25.98
N PHE A 205 -14.17 -33.86 26.44
CA PHE A 205 -14.97 -34.44 27.52
C PHE A 205 -15.58 -35.77 27.10
N ALA A 206 -16.25 -35.81 25.94
CA ALA A 206 -16.84 -37.04 25.41
C ALA A 206 -15.80 -38.15 25.20
N LEU A 207 -14.59 -37.81 24.77
CA LEU A 207 -13.50 -38.75 24.57
C LEU A 207 -12.99 -39.31 25.91
N SER A 208 -12.94 -38.49 26.96
CA SER A 208 -12.63 -38.93 28.32
C SER A 208 -13.67 -39.92 28.87
N ASP A 209 -14.96 -39.63 28.69
CA ASP A 209 -16.05 -40.52 29.10
C ASP A 209 -15.98 -41.87 28.35
N LEU A 210 -15.76 -41.83 27.04
CA LEU A 210 -15.63 -43.03 26.22
C LEU A 210 -14.44 -43.89 26.68
N ASN A 211 -13.32 -43.24 26.99
CA ASN A 211 -12.10 -43.93 27.44
C ASN A 211 -12.31 -44.60 28.81
N THR A 212 -13.08 -43.98 29.70
CA THR A 212 -13.47 -44.59 30.98
C THR A 212 -14.33 -45.83 30.73
N LYS A 213 -15.33 -45.71 29.85
CA LYS A 213 -16.22 -46.83 29.52
C LYS A 213 -15.51 -48.00 28.83
N VAL A 214 -14.52 -47.72 27.99
CA VAL A 214 -13.66 -48.76 27.39
C VAL A 214 -12.90 -49.52 28.47
N LYS A 215 -12.29 -48.83 29.44
CA LYS A 215 -11.59 -49.49 30.56
C LYS A 215 -12.52 -50.35 31.40
N ASP A 216 -13.73 -49.88 31.69
CA ASP A 216 -14.73 -50.65 32.44
C ASP A 216 -15.10 -51.95 31.69
N LEU A 217 -15.33 -51.86 30.38
CA LEU A 217 -15.62 -53.01 29.54
C LEU A 217 -14.43 -53.98 29.41
N GLU A 218 -13.20 -53.46 29.34
CA GLU A 218 -11.99 -54.30 29.36
C GLU A 218 -11.86 -55.07 30.68
N HIS A 219 -12.19 -54.44 31.82
CA HIS A 219 -12.20 -55.08 33.12
C HIS A 219 -13.30 -56.15 33.25
N GLU A 220 -14.52 -55.84 32.79
CA GLU A 220 -15.64 -56.80 32.75
C GLU A 220 -15.30 -58.00 31.86
N LYS A 221 -14.76 -57.75 30.67
CA LYS A 221 -14.28 -58.80 29.76
C LYS A 221 -13.23 -59.68 30.44
N ALA A 222 -12.21 -59.09 31.07
CA ALA A 222 -11.16 -59.85 31.75
C ALA A 222 -11.73 -60.76 32.87
N SER A 223 -12.73 -60.26 33.59
CA SER A 223 -13.42 -60.98 34.66
C SER A 223 -14.25 -62.17 34.15
N LEU A 224 -14.87 -62.04 32.97
CA LEU A 224 -15.63 -63.13 32.34
C LEU A 224 -14.75 -64.28 31.82
N PHE A 225 -13.51 -64.00 31.43
CA PHE A 225 -12.56 -65.01 30.92
C PHE A 225 -11.73 -65.71 32.00
N HIS A 226 -11.88 -65.34 33.28
CA HIS A 226 -11.15 -65.93 34.42
C HIS A 226 -12.06 -66.72 35.40
N ASN A 227 -13.31 -67.01 35.01
CA ASN A 227 -14.18 -68.02 35.65
C ASN A 227 -14.18 -69.31 34.82
#